data_AF-A0A7X3XMW4-F1
#
_entry.id   AF-A0A7X3XMW4-F1
#
_cell.length_a   1.000
_cell.length_b   1.000
_cell.length_c   1.000
_cell.angle_alpha   90.00
_cell.angle_beta   90.00
_cell.angle_gamma   90.00
#
_symmetry.space_group_name_H-M   'P 1'
#
loop_
_entity.id
_entity.type
_entity.pdbx_description
1 polymer ?
#
loop_
_entity_poly.entity_id
_entity_poly.type
_entity_poly.pdbx_seq_one_letter_code
_entity_poly.pdbx_strand_id
1 'polypeptide(L)'
;MKKITVFLLTTCLVLTHFLTIGYTQETNLEHLRASDVNIDGVVNILDLTLVAAHLGTTPTADQTLNPDVNGDGTVNILDLVLAASHLGKRSGIPFEVTDATFDDIVLGSELPIVVEFKDDT
;
A
#
# COMPACT_ATOMS: atom_id res chain seq x y z
N MET A 1 30.97 21.99 -26.69
CA MET A 1 29.49 21.98 -26.64
C MET A 1 28.92 20.57 -26.53
N LYS A 2 29.19 19.65 -27.46
CA LYS A 2 28.66 18.25 -27.43
C LYS A 2 28.88 17.49 -26.10
N LYS A 3 30.04 17.62 -25.46
CA LYS A 3 30.34 16.94 -24.17
C LYS A 3 29.51 17.46 -22.99
N ILE A 4 29.23 18.77 -22.95
CA ILE A 4 28.40 19.40 -21.92
C ILE A 4 26.94 19.02 -22.12
N THR A 5 26.47 18.98 -23.38
CA THR A 5 25.12 18.54 -23.72
C THR A 5 24.89 17.07 -23.34
N VAL A 6 25.86 16.19 -23.59
CA VAL A 6 25.77 14.77 -23.18
C VAL A 6 25.75 14.64 -21.66
N PHE A 7 26.62 15.36 -20.94
CA PHE A 7 26.64 15.32 -19.48
C PHE A 7 25.32 15.81 -18.87
N LEU A 8 24.80 16.95 -19.34
CA LEU A 8 23.53 17.52 -18.87
C LEU A 8 22.33 16.60 -19.18
N LEU A 9 22.34 15.93 -20.33
CA LEU A 9 21.30 14.99 -20.71
C LEU A 9 21.34 13.73 -19.83
N THR A 10 22.54 13.21 -19.54
CA THR A 10 22.70 12.04 -18.67
C THR A 10 22.31 12.34 -17.23
N THR A 11 22.67 13.51 -16.69
CA THR A 11 22.26 13.88 -15.32
C THR A 11 20.77 14.16 -15.23
N CYS A 12 20.15 14.75 -16.26
CA CYS A 12 18.71 14.93 -16.35
C CYS A 12 17.96 13.59 -16.38
N LEU A 13 18.42 12.63 -17.21
CA LEU A 13 17.81 11.30 -17.28
C LEU A 13 17.92 10.53 -15.96
N VAL A 14 19.06 10.63 -15.27
CA VAL A 14 19.26 9.98 -13.97
C VAL A 14 18.36 10.61 -12.90
N LEU A 15 18.23 11.94 -12.89
CA LEU A 15 17.38 12.66 -11.95
C LEU A 15 15.89 12.32 -12.14
N THR A 16 15.41 12.24 -13.38
CA THR A 16 14.02 11.86 -13.65
C THR A 16 13.73 10.43 -13.22
N HIS A 17 14.65 9.48 -13.43
CA HIS A 17 14.49 8.11 -12.96
C HIS A 17 14.39 8.01 -11.44
N PHE A 18 15.26 8.71 -10.70
CA PHE A 18 15.19 8.73 -9.23
C PHE A 18 13.86 9.31 -8.72
N LEU A 19 13.38 10.39 -9.34
CA LEU A 19 12.12 11.01 -8.97
C LEU A 19 10.92 10.09 -9.26
N THR A 20 10.93 9.40 -10.41
CA THR A 20 9.91 8.42 -10.78
C THR A 20 9.90 7.24 -9.81
N ILE A 21 11.06 6.66 -9.48
CA ILE A 21 11.15 5.52 -8.55
C ILE A 21 10.54 5.89 -7.19
N GLY A 22 10.90 7.05 -6.63
CA GLY A 22 10.34 7.51 -5.36
C GLY A 22 8.81 7.64 -5.40
N TYR A 23 8.28 8.29 -6.44
CA TYR A 23 6.83 8.41 -6.62
C TYR A 23 6.13 7.05 -6.77
N THR A 24 6.70 6.14 -7.58
CA THR A 24 6.10 4.81 -7.77
C THR A 24 6.07 3.99 -6.49
N GLN A 25 7.05 4.16 -5.59
CA GLN A 25 7.12 3.41 -4.35
C GLN A 25 6.03 3.86 -3.36
N GLU A 26 5.87 5.18 -3.18
CA GLU A 26 4.79 5.78 -2.38
C GLU A 26 3.41 5.39 -2.92
N THR A 27 3.19 5.46 -4.24
CA THR A 27 1.90 5.05 -4.84
C THR A 27 1.60 3.57 -4.63
N ASN A 28 2.62 2.70 -4.64
CA ASN A 28 2.43 1.27 -4.41
C ASN A 28 2.04 0.98 -2.96
N LEU A 29 2.64 1.70 -2.02
CA LEU A 29 2.29 1.60 -0.60
C LEU A 29 0.86 2.08 -0.34
N GLU A 30 0.46 3.21 -0.91
CA GLU A 30 -0.91 3.71 -0.76
C GLU A 30 -1.93 2.75 -1.39
N HIS A 31 -1.66 2.19 -2.57
CA HIS A 31 -2.52 1.17 -3.17
C HIS A 31 -2.56 -0.12 -2.35
N LEU A 32 -1.43 -0.54 -1.75
CA LEU A 32 -1.39 -1.68 -0.85
C LEU A 32 -2.29 -1.46 0.37
N ARG A 33 -2.23 -0.25 0.96
CA ARG A 33 -3.08 0.12 2.10
C ARG A 33 -4.55 0.17 1.72
N ALA A 34 -4.87 0.78 0.58
CA ALA A 34 -6.25 0.83 0.06
C ALA A 34 -6.81 -0.56 -0.30
N SER A 35 -5.94 -1.52 -0.63
CA SER A 35 -6.34 -2.89 -0.97
C SER A 35 -6.79 -3.71 0.25
N ASP A 36 -6.42 -3.30 1.46
CA ASP A 36 -6.94 -3.84 2.73
C ASP A 36 -8.21 -3.07 3.10
N VAL A 37 -9.28 -3.45 2.42
CA VAL A 37 -10.56 -2.72 2.41
C VAL A 37 -11.28 -2.87 3.74
N ASN A 38 -11.14 -4.01 4.42
CA ASN A 38 -11.73 -4.23 5.75
C ASN A 38 -10.83 -3.75 6.90
N ILE A 39 -9.59 -3.33 6.61
CA ILE A 39 -8.60 -2.77 7.54
C ILE A 39 -8.23 -3.78 8.63
N ASP A 40 -8.12 -5.06 8.27
CA ASP A 40 -7.71 -6.13 9.19
C ASP A 40 -6.19 -6.38 9.19
N GLY A 41 -5.45 -5.65 8.33
CA GLY A 41 -4.00 -5.71 8.21
C GLY A 41 -3.50 -6.71 7.19
N VAL A 42 -4.38 -7.49 6.53
CA VAL A 42 -4.02 -8.52 5.56
C VAL A 42 -4.93 -8.47 4.33
N VAL A 43 -4.36 -8.17 3.17
CA VAL A 43 -5.10 -8.22 1.91
C VAL A 43 -5.44 -9.67 1.56
N ASN A 44 -6.70 -10.05 1.67
CA ASN A 44 -7.19 -11.41 1.47
C ASN A 44 -8.53 -11.44 0.72
N ILE A 45 -9.16 -12.62 0.64
CA ILE A 45 -10.41 -12.78 -0.12
C ILE A 45 -11.56 -11.94 0.43
N LEU A 46 -11.54 -11.60 1.73
CA LEU A 46 -12.56 -10.77 2.36
C LEU A 46 -12.57 -9.36 1.78
N ASP A 47 -11.41 -8.76 1.50
CA ASP A 47 -11.31 -7.46 0.85
C ASP A 47 -11.91 -7.48 -0.56
N LEU A 48 -11.54 -8.49 -1.35
CA LEU A 48 -12.06 -8.67 -2.70
C LEU A 48 -13.59 -8.85 -2.69
N THR A 49 -14.13 -9.57 -1.69
CA THR A 49 -15.59 -9.72 -1.56
C THR A 49 -16.27 -8.39 -1.23
N LEU A 50 -15.60 -7.50 -0.48
CA LEU A 50 -16.13 -6.19 -0.13
C LEU A 50 -16.18 -5.26 -1.34
N VAL A 51 -15.13 -5.25 -2.16
CA VAL A 51 -15.14 -4.54 -3.44
C VAL A 51 -16.24 -5.07 -4.36
N ALA A 52 -16.32 -6.40 -4.52
CA ALA A 52 -17.31 -7.04 -5.39
C ALA A 52 -18.75 -6.72 -4.99
N ALA A 53 -19.03 -6.60 -3.68
CA ALA A 53 -20.35 -6.25 -3.16
C ALA A 53 -20.81 -4.83 -3.54
N HIS A 54 -19.89 -3.94 -3.95
CA HIS A 54 -20.16 -2.54 -4.24
C HIS A 54 -19.93 -2.17 -5.71
N LEU A 55 -19.81 -3.14 -6.63
CA LEU A 55 -19.61 -2.85 -8.05
C LEU A 55 -20.70 -1.95 -8.64
N GLY A 56 -20.27 -0.94 -9.41
CA GLY A 56 -21.13 0.04 -10.07
C GLY A 56 -21.59 1.18 -9.17
N THR A 57 -21.09 1.26 -7.93
CA THR A 57 -21.37 2.36 -7.01
C THR A 57 -20.30 3.44 -7.05
N THR A 58 -20.65 4.62 -6.53
CA THR A 58 -19.70 5.66 -6.15
C THR A 58 -19.71 5.74 -4.62
N PRO A 59 -18.56 5.57 -3.93
CA PRO A 59 -18.51 5.64 -2.48
C PRO A 59 -18.90 7.04 -1.97
N THR A 60 -19.53 7.09 -0.80
CA THR A 60 -19.78 8.36 -0.12
C THR A 60 -18.58 8.75 0.75
N ALA A 61 -18.40 10.05 0.99
CA ALA A 61 -17.32 10.55 1.84
C ALA A 61 -17.37 10.02 3.29
N ASP A 62 -18.55 9.56 3.73
CA ASP A 62 -18.81 9.12 5.10
C ASP A 62 -18.66 7.60 5.25
N GLN A 63 -18.32 6.87 4.18
CA GLN A 63 -18.24 5.43 4.19
C GLN A 63 -16.99 4.95 4.94
N THR A 64 -17.18 4.13 5.98
CA THR A 64 -16.07 3.65 6.84
C THR A 64 -15.10 2.75 6.09
N LEU A 65 -15.59 1.92 5.16
CA LEU A 65 -14.78 1.02 4.34
C LEU A 65 -14.89 1.48 2.89
N ASN A 66 -13.77 1.73 2.22
CA ASN A 66 -13.77 2.26 0.86
C ASN A 66 -13.47 1.16 -0.18
N PRO A 67 -14.47 0.68 -0.94
CA PRO A 67 -14.29 -0.29 -2.02
C PRO A 67 -13.72 0.29 -3.32
N ASP A 68 -13.63 1.62 -3.45
CA ASP A 68 -12.95 2.31 -4.56
C ASP A 68 -11.46 2.42 -4.23
N VAL A 69 -10.75 1.35 -4.57
CA VAL A 69 -9.35 1.11 -4.18
C VAL A 69 -8.42 2.05 -4.93
N ASN A 70 -8.76 2.42 -6.17
CA ASN A 70 -7.95 3.33 -6.97
C ASN A 70 -8.33 4.83 -6.79
N GLY A 71 -9.46 5.11 -6.14
CA GLY A 71 -9.93 6.45 -5.81
C GLY A 71 -10.45 7.24 -7.01
N ASP A 72 -10.91 6.56 -8.07
CA ASP A 72 -11.41 7.21 -9.29
C ASP A 72 -12.89 7.63 -9.23
N GLY A 73 -13.58 7.28 -8.13
CA GLY A 73 -14.97 7.58 -7.86
C GLY A 73 -15.96 6.53 -8.38
N THR A 74 -15.48 5.43 -8.96
CA THR A 74 -16.34 4.35 -9.46
C THR A 74 -15.80 2.98 -9.08
N VAL A 75 -16.51 2.27 -8.20
CA VAL A 75 -16.17 0.88 -7.85
C VAL A 75 -16.40 -0.02 -9.05
N ASN A 76 -15.33 -0.54 -9.65
CA ASN A 76 -15.38 -1.35 -10.84
C ASN A 76 -14.33 -2.48 -10.82
N ILE A 77 -14.11 -3.11 -11.99
CA ILE A 77 -13.18 -4.24 -12.10
C ILE A 77 -11.72 -3.83 -11.84
N LEU A 78 -11.37 -2.56 -12.06
CA LEU A 78 -10.03 -2.04 -11.82
C LEU A 78 -9.68 -2.06 -10.33
N ASP A 79 -10.63 -1.78 -9.44
CA ASP A 79 -10.45 -1.89 -7.99
C ASP A 79 -10.20 -3.33 -7.56
N LEU A 80 -10.97 -4.27 -8.11
CA LEU A 80 -10.79 -5.70 -7.86
C LEU A 80 -9.41 -6.19 -8.32
N VAL A 81 -8.99 -5.77 -9.52
CA VAL A 81 -7.68 -6.14 -10.07
C VAL A 81 -6.56 -5.54 -9.22
N LEU A 82 -6.70 -4.30 -8.76
CA LEU A 82 -5.73 -3.65 -7.90
C LEU A 82 -5.63 -4.37 -6.55
N ALA A 83 -6.74 -4.62 -5.87
CA ALA A 83 -6.76 -5.38 -4.62
C ALA A 83 -6.14 -6.78 -4.78
N ALA A 84 -6.50 -7.50 -5.85
CA ALA A 84 -5.94 -8.82 -6.15
C ALA A 84 -4.42 -8.80 -6.40
N SER A 85 -3.88 -7.70 -6.93
CA SER A 85 -2.43 -7.54 -7.13
C SER A 85 -1.64 -7.43 -5.82
N HIS A 86 -2.33 -7.21 -4.70
CA HIS A 86 -1.78 -7.16 -3.36
C HIS A 86 -2.16 -8.36 -2.48
N LEU A 87 -2.82 -9.38 -3.03
CA LEU A 87 -3.26 -10.55 -2.28
C LEU A 87 -2.12 -11.22 -1.49
N GLY A 88 -2.37 -11.51 -0.21
CA GLY A 88 -1.42 -12.10 0.72
C GLY A 88 -0.39 -11.13 1.30
N LYS A 89 -0.43 -9.85 0.93
CA LYS A 89 0.42 -8.81 1.53
C LYS A 89 -0.23 -8.24 2.78
N ARG A 90 0.62 -7.75 3.68
CA ARG A 90 0.20 -6.97 4.86
C ARG A 90 0.19 -5.49 4.48
N SER A 91 -0.92 -4.81 4.77
CA SER A 91 -1.12 -3.36 4.59
C SER A 91 -0.59 -2.54 5.76
N GLY A 92 -0.33 -3.21 6.90
CA GLY A 92 0.21 -2.60 8.10
C GLY A 92 1.54 -1.92 7.83
N ILE A 93 1.81 -0.87 8.60
CA ILE A 93 3.13 -0.23 8.63
C ILE A 93 4.20 -1.29 8.92
N PRO A 94 5.20 -1.48 8.06
CA PRO A 94 6.37 -2.28 8.38
C PRO A 94 7.05 -1.62 9.58
N PHE A 95 6.88 -2.21 10.76
CA PHE A 95 7.51 -1.77 11.98
C PHE A 95 8.52 -2.82 12.40
N GLU A 96 9.80 -2.46 12.39
CA GLU A 96 10.84 -3.30 12.96
C GLU A 96 10.85 -3.09 14.47
N VAL A 97 10.42 -4.11 15.22
CA VAL A 97 10.53 -4.08 16.67
C VAL A 97 11.97 -4.42 17.03
N THR A 98 12.70 -3.44 17.58
CA THR A 98 14.02 -3.68 18.17
C THR A 98 13.87 -4.00 19.65
N ASP A 99 14.82 -4.72 20.26
CA ASP A 99 14.77 -5.14 21.67
C ASP A 99 14.43 -3.98 22.64
N ALA A 100 14.93 -2.77 22.36
CA ALA A 100 14.70 -1.60 23.22
C ALA A 100 13.25 -1.08 23.20
N THR A 101 12.46 -1.41 22.18
CA THR A 101 11.07 -0.95 22.03
C THR A 101 10.04 -2.09 22.14
N PHE A 102 10.50 -3.34 22.27
CA PHE A 102 9.62 -4.51 22.36
C PHE A 102 8.73 -4.47 23.61
N ASP A 103 9.32 -4.18 24.78
CA ASP A 103 8.57 -4.15 26.03
C ASP A 103 7.49 -3.05 26.02
N ASP A 104 7.85 -1.86 25.55
CA ASP A 104 6.94 -0.71 25.53
C ASP A 104 5.82 -0.87 24.49
N ILE A 105 6.11 -1.47 23.33
CA ILE A 105 5.16 -1.55 22.21
C ILE A 105 4.37 -2.85 22.23
N VAL A 106 4.98 -3.99 22.55
CA VAL A 106 4.31 -5.30 22.47
C VAL A 106 3.72 -5.69 23.82
N LEU A 107 4.49 -5.60 24.91
CA LEU A 107 4.00 -6.00 26.24
C LEU A 107 3.14 -4.92 26.89
N GLY A 108 3.39 -3.65 26.58
CA GLY A 108 2.65 -2.49 27.09
C GLY A 108 1.39 -2.10 26.32
N SER A 109 1.05 -2.79 25.22
CA SER A 109 -0.07 -2.39 24.37
C SER A 109 -1.43 -2.65 25.00
N GLU A 110 -2.28 -1.63 25.00
CA GLU A 110 -3.70 -1.75 25.35
C GLU A 110 -4.56 -2.29 24.19
N LEU A 111 -3.98 -2.40 22.98
CA LEU A 111 -4.62 -2.96 21.79
C LEU A 111 -4.00 -4.33 21.42
N PRO A 112 -4.77 -5.27 20.86
CA PRO A 112 -4.22 -6.55 20.42
C PRO A 112 -3.21 -6.34 19.27
N ILE A 113 -2.00 -6.89 19.43
CA ILE A 113 -0.93 -6.84 18.43
C ILE A 113 -0.69 -8.25 17.88
N VAL A 114 -0.67 -8.37 16.55
CA VAL A 114 -0.26 -9.59 15.85
C VAL A 114 1.22 -9.49 15.53
N VAL A 115 2.04 -10.30 16.18
CA VAL A 115 3.48 -10.41 15.92
C VAL A 115 3.71 -11.59 14.98
N GLU A 116 4.28 -11.32 13.81
CA GLU A 116 4.75 -12.35 12.88
C GLU A 116 6.27 -12.38 12.92
N PHE A 117 6.82 -13.52 13.35
CA PHE A 117 8.27 -13.75 13.27
C PHE A 117 8.59 -14.18 11.84
N LYS A 118 9.47 -13.44 11.17
CA LYS A 118 9.98 -13.85 9.87
C LYS A 118 10.91 -15.05 10.09
N ASP A 119 10.62 -16.16 9.42
CA ASP A 119 11.53 -17.30 9.39
C ASP A 119 12.75 -16.92 8.53
N ASP A 120 13.96 -17.05 9.08
CA ASP A 120 15.21 -16.61 8.44
C ASP A 120 15.73 -17.60 7.38
N THR A 121 14.86 -18.50 6.87
CA THR A 121 15.21 -19.53 5.89
C THR A 121 15.46 -19.00 4.48
#